data_AF-A0A6N8HZY7-F1
#
_entry.id   AF-A0A6N8HZY7-F1
#
_cell.length_a   1.000
_cell.length_b   1.000
_cell.length_c   1.000
_cell.angle_alpha   90.00
_cell.angle_beta   90.00
_cell.angle_gamma   90.00
#
_symmetry.space_group_name_H-M   'P 1'
#
loop_
_entity.id
_entity.type
_entity.pdbx_description
1 polymer ?
#
loop_
_entity_poly.entity_id
_entity_poly.type
_entity_poly.pdbx_seq_one_letter_code
_entity_poly.pdbx_strand_id
1 'polypeptide(L)'
;MKNYSVSLVQIEDMKHCVGFDHRMVKRGKYNVWRNYFTTADDDSDWDNLVKQRLATKEDFPHGCGDNPKAYQVSKDGLDFLGRVLSINMIGDGTE
;
A
#
# COMPACT_ATOMS: atom_id res chain seq x y z
N MET A 1 20.20 4.00 -5.47
CA MET A 1 18.99 3.29 -5.01
C MET A 1 18.42 4.08 -3.84
N LYS A 2 17.10 4.33 -3.79
CA LYS A 2 16.46 4.89 -2.59
C LYS A 2 16.60 3.85 -1.46
N ASN A 3 17.06 4.26 -0.28
CA ASN A 3 17.07 3.41 0.90
C ASN A 3 15.72 3.56 1.61
N TYR A 4 14.99 2.47 1.73
CA TYR A 4 13.73 2.42 2.45
C TYR A 4 13.94 1.79 3.82
N SER A 5 13.32 2.36 4.84
CA SER A 5 13.23 1.79 6.19
C SER A 5 11.80 1.25 6.37
N VAL A 6 11.57 0.02 5.89
CA VAL A 6 10.27 -0.62 5.87
C VAL A 6 10.35 -1.94 6.64
N SER A 7 9.45 -2.11 7.61
CA SER A 7 9.36 -3.33 8.42
C SER A 7 8.63 -4.47 7.68
N LEU A 8 8.75 -5.70 8.18
CA LEU A 8 7.96 -6.83 7.65
C LEU A 8 6.45 -6.61 7.82
N VAL A 9 6.03 -6.00 8.92
CA VAL A 9 4.62 -5.68 9.18
C VAL A 9 4.09 -4.73 8.12
N GLN A 10 4.83 -3.66 7.83
CA GLN A 10 4.48 -2.71 6.77
C GLN A 10 4.39 -3.37 5.39
N ILE A 11 5.25 -4.35 5.09
CA ILE A 11 5.15 -5.13 3.83
C ILE A 11 3.86 -5.95 3.80
N GLU A 12 3.48 -6.60 4.90
CA GLU A 12 2.22 -7.34 5.00
C GLU A 12 1.00 -6.41 4.91
N ASP A 13 1.06 -5.22 5.51
CA ASP A 13 0.00 -4.23 5.41
C ASP A 13 -0.16 -3.72 3.97
N MET A 14 0.94 -3.46 3.26
CA MET A 14 0.90 -3.11 1.84
C MET A 14 0.28 -4.24 1.00
N LYS A 15 0.67 -5.50 1.24
CA LYS A 15 0.06 -6.68 0.57
C LYS A 15 -1.43 -6.75 0.85
N HIS A 16 -1.84 -6.55 2.10
CA HIS A 16 -3.24 -6.57 2.49
C HIS A 16 -4.00 -5.46 1.77
N CYS A 17 -3.51 -4.22 1.83
CA CYS A 17 -4.11 -3.05 1.18
C CYS A 17 -4.36 -3.27 -0.32
N VAL A 18 -3.41 -3.90 -1.03
CA VAL A 18 -3.55 -4.16 -2.47
C VAL A 18 -4.32 -5.45 -2.80
N GLY A 19 -4.74 -6.20 -1.77
CA GLY A 19 -5.45 -7.48 -1.91
C GLY A 19 -4.57 -8.62 -2.44
N PHE A 20 -3.25 -8.53 -2.22
CA PHE A 20 -2.28 -9.45 -2.81
C PHE A 20 -2.60 -10.92 -2.50
N ASP A 21 -2.67 -11.72 -3.55
CA ASP A 21 -2.79 -13.18 -3.47
C ASP A 21 -1.84 -13.80 -4.50
N HIS A 22 -0.86 -14.57 -4.01
CA HIS A 22 0.13 -15.24 -4.84
C HIS A 22 -0.51 -16.14 -5.91
N ARG A 23 -1.70 -16.69 -5.66
CA ARG A 23 -2.42 -17.57 -6.59
C ARG A 23 -2.94 -16.82 -7.82
N MET A 24 -3.06 -15.49 -7.72
CA MET A 24 -3.56 -14.62 -8.79
C MET A 24 -2.42 -14.06 -9.66
N VAL A 25 -1.16 -14.31 -9.30
CA VAL A 25 0.00 -13.90 -10.11
C VAL A 25 0.03 -14.70 -11.40
N LYS A 26 0.02 -14.01 -12.54
CA LYS A 26 0.07 -14.62 -13.88
C LYS A 26 1.23 -14.06 -14.67
N ARG A 27 2.13 -14.93 -15.12
CA ARG A 27 3.33 -14.56 -15.91
C ARG A 27 4.17 -13.47 -15.23
N GLY A 28 4.36 -13.59 -13.91
CA GLY A 28 5.13 -12.63 -13.10
C GLY A 28 4.44 -11.27 -12.92
N LYS A 29 3.14 -11.16 -13.18
CA LYS A 29 2.35 -9.94 -13.04
C LYS A 29 1.19 -10.17 -12.07
N TYR A 30 0.92 -9.18 -11.23
CA TYR A 30 -0.25 -9.15 -10.37
C TYR A 30 -1.05 -7.88 -10.66
N ASN A 31 -2.31 -8.02 -11.02
CA ASN A 31 -3.22 -6.88 -11.16
C ASN A 31 -3.79 -6.58 -9.79
N VAL A 32 -3.55 -5.36 -9.31
CA VAL A 32 -4.08 -4.86 -8.06
C VAL A 32 -5.61 -4.85 -8.15
N TRP A 33 -6.28 -5.48 -7.19
CA TRP A 33 -7.74 -5.59 -7.19
C TRP A 33 -8.40 -4.49 -6.35
N ARG A 34 -7.74 -4.08 -5.28
CA ARG A 34 -8.14 -2.99 -4.40
C ARG A 34 -6.90 -2.19 -4.05
N ASN A 35 -7.04 -0.97 -3.58
CA ASN A 35 -5.90 -0.22 -3.02
C ASN A 35 -6.41 0.81 -2.02
N TYR A 36 -6.91 0.31 -0.89
CA TYR A 36 -7.51 1.14 0.12
C TYR A 36 -7.45 0.45 1.49
N PHE A 37 -6.96 1.17 2.49
CA PHE A 37 -6.92 0.75 3.89
C PHE A 37 -7.44 1.89 4.76
N THR A 38 -8.45 1.63 5.59
CA THR A 38 -9.05 2.64 6.49
C THR A 38 -8.73 2.35 7.94
N THR A 39 -8.53 3.42 8.69
CA THR A 39 -8.26 3.37 10.13
C THR A 39 -9.17 4.35 10.86
N ALA A 40 -9.34 4.13 12.16
CA ALA A 40 -10.15 5.00 13.02
C ALA A 40 -9.43 6.31 13.41
N ASP A 41 -8.11 6.32 13.32
CA ASP A 41 -7.23 7.47 13.57
C ASP A 41 -5.94 7.31 12.73
N ASP A 42 -4.97 8.20 12.90
CA ASP A 42 -3.63 8.07 12.35
C ASP A 42 -2.99 6.71 12.68
N ASP A 43 -2.24 6.17 11.72
CA ASP A 43 -1.56 4.89 11.86
C ASP A 43 -0.06 5.11 11.62
N SER A 44 0.75 4.88 12.64
CA SER A 44 2.18 5.20 12.59
C SER A 44 2.94 4.38 11.54
N ASP A 45 2.50 3.14 11.28
CA ASP A 45 3.17 2.29 10.30
C ASP A 45 2.87 2.76 8.88
N TRP A 46 1.63 3.16 8.60
CA TRP A 46 1.25 3.79 7.34
C TRP A 46 1.84 5.19 7.18
N ASP A 47 1.89 5.99 8.23
CA ASP A 47 2.49 7.33 8.18
C ASP A 47 3.99 7.29 7.86
N ASN A 48 4.70 6.25 8.32
CA ASN A 48 6.08 6.02 7.92
C ASN A 48 6.21 5.67 6.42
N LEU A 49 5.26 4.91 5.86
CA LEU A 49 5.21 4.64 4.42
C LEU A 49 4.93 5.92 3.61
N VAL A 50 4.03 6.78 4.10
CA VAL A 50 3.71 8.08 3.50
C VAL A 50 4.94 9.00 3.48
N LYS A 51 5.66 9.11 4.61
CA LYS A 51 6.93 9.88 4.69
C LYS A 51 7.96 9.43 3.66
N GLN A 52 7.96 8.14 3.32
CA GLN A 52 8.85 7.53 2.33
C GLN A 52 8.31 7.56 0.90
N ARG A 53 7.12 8.15 0.68
CA ARG A 53 6.38 8.20 -0.60
C ARG A 53 5.93 6.83 -1.12
N LEU A 54 5.87 5.82 -0.26
CA LEU A 54 5.39 4.48 -0.60
C LEU A 54 3.88 4.33 -0.43
N ALA A 55 3.24 5.29 0.24
CA ALA A 55 1.80 5.36 0.39
C ALA A 55 1.32 6.82 0.27
N THR A 56 0.03 6.99 -0.01
CA THR A 56 -0.71 8.25 0.12
C THR A 56 -1.65 8.14 1.32
N LYS A 57 -2.05 9.30 1.85
CA LYS A 57 -2.95 9.44 2.98
C LYS A 57 -3.96 10.54 2.68
N GLU A 58 -5.21 10.29 3.02
CA GLU A 58 -6.29 11.27 2.96
C GLU A 58 -7.17 11.19 4.22
N ASP A 59 -7.85 12.29 4.52
CA ASP A 59 -8.89 12.30 5.54
C ASP A 59 -10.11 11.54 5.03
N PHE A 60 -10.69 10.71 5.89
CA PHE A 60 -11.87 9.92 5.56
C PHE A 60 -13.05 10.28 6.48
N PRO A 61 -13.61 11.50 6.38
CA PRO A 61 -14.52 12.09 7.39
C PRO A 61 -15.83 11.31 7.63
N HIS A 62 -16.19 10.40 6.73
CA HIS A 62 -17.36 9.52 6.88
C HIS A 62 -17.00 8.10 7.32
N GLY A 63 -15.74 7.86 7.71
CA GLY A 63 -15.28 6.61 8.29
C GLY A 63 -15.70 6.42 9.74
N CYS A 64 -15.35 5.27 10.30
CA CYS A 64 -15.59 4.95 11.70
C CYS A 64 -14.36 5.30 12.53
N GLY A 65 -14.49 6.14 13.56
CA GLY A 65 -13.41 6.51 14.47
C GLY A 65 -13.42 7.99 14.85
N ASP A 66 -12.43 8.39 15.65
CA ASP A 66 -12.28 9.78 16.11
C ASP A 66 -11.70 10.70 15.02
N ASN A 67 -10.79 10.17 14.19
CA ASN A 67 -10.12 10.90 13.11
C ASN A 67 -9.80 9.97 11.93
N PRO A 68 -10.83 9.36 11.33
CA PRO A 68 -10.65 8.29 10.35
C PRO A 68 -9.78 8.71 9.18
N LYS A 69 -8.81 7.85 8.84
CA LYS A 69 -7.88 8.04 7.72
C LYS A 69 -8.05 6.95 6.69
N ALA A 70 -7.67 7.27 5.47
CA ALA A 70 -7.54 6.32 4.40
C ALA A 70 -6.15 6.38 3.77
N TYR A 71 -5.62 5.20 3.49
CA TYR A 71 -4.31 5.02 2.91
C TYR A 71 -4.40 4.18 1.65
N GLN A 72 -3.50 4.49 0.71
CA GLN A 72 -3.33 3.72 -0.51
C GLN A 72 -1.84 3.52 -0.77
N VAL A 73 -1.46 2.38 -1.31
CA VAL A 73 -0.09 2.17 -1.77
C VAL A 73 0.13 3.03 -3.02
N SER A 74 1.15 3.88 -3.01
CA SER A 74 1.47 4.76 -4.14
C SER A 74 2.05 3.96 -5.31
N LYS A 75 2.23 4.58 -6.47
CA LYS A 75 2.98 3.97 -7.59
C LYS A 75 4.41 3.55 -7.19
N ASP A 76 5.14 4.43 -6.50
CA ASP A 76 6.47 4.12 -5.93
C ASP A 76 6.38 2.94 -4.93
N GLY A 77 5.28 2.84 -4.17
CA GLY A 77 4.96 1.74 -3.27
C GLY A 77 4.73 0.42 -3.97
N LEU A 78 3.97 0.42 -5.07
CA LEU A 78 3.72 -0.76 -5.90
C LEU A 78 5.01 -1.25 -6.56
N ASP A 79 5.83 -0.34 -7.06
CA ASP A 79 7.15 -0.67 -7.62
C ASP A 79 8.08 -1.27 -6.56
N PHE A 80 8.10 -0.70 -5.35
CA PHE A 80 8.84 -1.25 -4.22
C PHE A 80 8.36 -2.66 -3.87
N LEU A 81 7.04 -2.84 -3.70
CA LEU A 81 6.45 -4.12 -3.34
C LEU A 81 6.68 -5.18 -4.42
N GLY A 82 6.62 -4.81 -5.70
CA GLY A 82 6.95 -5.67 -6.82
C GLY A 82 8.39 -6.17 -6.79
N ARG A 83 9.35 -5.31 -6.44
CA ARG A 83 10.75 -5.72 -6.26
C ARG A 83 10.93 -6.68 -5.09
N VAL A 84 10.28 -6.43 -3.96
CA VAL A 84 10.30 -7.33 -2.79
C VAL A 84 9.75 -8.71 -3.15
N LEU A 85 8.68 -8.75 -3.95
CA LEU A 85 7.99 -9.98 -4.35
C LEU A 85 8.57 -10.62 -5.63
N SER A 86 9.52 -9.98 -6.30
CA SER A 86 10.03 -10.38 -7.62
C SER A 86 8.93 -10.55 -8.69
N ILE A 87 7.95 -9.65 -8.70
CA ILE A 87 6.85 -9.59 -9.68
C ILE A 87 6.58 -8.15 -10.11
N ASN A 88 5.81 -7.96 -11.17
CA ASN A 88 5.32 -6.66 -11.60
C ASN A 88 3.91 -6.41 -11.03
N MET A 89 3.76 -5.36 -10.22
CA MET A 89 2.49 -4.91 -9.67
C MET A 89 1.83 -3.94 -10.66
N ILE A 90 0.66 -4.29 -11.17
CA ILE A 90 -0.09 -3.46 -12.12
C ILE A 90 -1.23 -2.81 -11.35
N GLY A 91 -1.04 -1.54 -10.99
CA GLY A 91 -2.09 -0.70 -10.41
C GLY A 91 -2.97 -0.06 -11.48
N ASP A 92 -4.23 0.12 -11.15
CA ASP A 92 -5.20 0.95 -11.84
C ASP A 92 -4.71 2.40 -11.72
N GLY A 93 -4.17 2.94 -12.81
CA GLY A 93 -3.53 4.25 -12.83
C GLY A 93 -4.46 5.33 -12.30
N THR A 94 -4.23 5.75 -11.06
CA THR A 94 -4.68 7.01 -10.50
C THR A 94 -3.42 7.72 -10.03
N GLU A 95 -2.90 8.58 -10.92
CA GLU A 95 -1.99 9.69 -10.60
C GLU A 95 -2.83 10.94 -10.37
#